data_AF-A0A016TIA2-F1
#
_entry.id   AF-A0A016TIA2-F1
#
_cell.length_a   1.000
_cell.length_b   1.000
_cell.length_c   1.000
_cell.angle_alpha   90.00
_cell.angle_beta   90.00
_cell.angle_gamma   90.00
#
_symmetry.space_group_name_H-M   'P 1'
#
loop_
_entity.id
_entity.type
_entity.pdbx_description
1 polymer ?
#
loop_
_entity_poly.entity_id
_entity_poly.type
_entity_poly.pdbx_seq_one_letter_code
_entity_poly.pdbx_strand_id
1 'polypeptide(L)'
;MPSAFKSTRSSLQKISTVICIVIYFRQLIMMRMIQEGRYEFRAEQWSTITQEAKDVIAGLLTVPVAQRLTSEKCLLTPWMNPSAEAYNKPDMRKLFRQAIVLVRFFCRLQRYKYLKTIVDRESLRKRPFRDRDIRHEAESAMFSVYGHWVNRGFYYSRDMLFANRPRPKYQKVEA
;
A
#
# COMPACT_ATOMS: atom_id res chain seq x y z
N MET A 1 -26.25 56.52 -12.74
CA MET A 1 -25.19 55.59 -13.19
C MET A 1 -25.50 54.11 -12.87
N PRO A 2 -26.50 53.43 -13.48
CA PRO A 2 -26.78 52.00 -13.20
C PRO A 2 -26.61 51.03 -14.40
N SER A 3 -26.24 51.52 -15.59
CA SER A 3 -26.23 50.72 -16.83
C SER A 3 -25.01 49.79 -16.97
N ALA A 4 -23.87 50.16 -16.40
CA ALA A 4 -22.63 49.39 -16.54
C ALA A 4 -22.65 48.03 -15.80
N PHE A 5 -23.38 47.93 -14.68
CA PHE A 5 -23.39 46.75 -13.81
C PHE A 5 -24.25 45.58 -14.35
N LYS A 6 -25.28 45.89 -15.16
CA LYS A 6 -26.10 44.88 -15.85
C LYS A 6 -25.35 44.25 -17.03
N SER A 7 -24.53 45.04 -17.73
CA SER A 7 -23.71 44.57 -18.86
C SER A 7 -22.66 43.54 -18.42
N THR A 8 -21.94 43.81 -17.33
CA THR A 8 -20.91 42.90 -16.78
C THR A 8 -21.48 41.58 -16.25
N ARG A 9 -22.66 41.59 -15.59
CA ARG A 9 -23.34 40.33 -15.21
C ARG A 9 -23.76 39.52 -16.43
N SER A 10 -24.28 40.16 -17.48
CA SER A 10 -24.66 39.46 -18.71
C SER A 10 -23.44 38.84 -19.42
N SER A 11 -22.29 39.53 -19.39
CA SER A 11 -21.04 39.03 -19.96
C SER A 11 -20.44 37.88 -19.14
N LEU A 12 -20.46 37.97 -17.81
CA LEU A 12 -20.01 36.88 -16.92
C LEU A 12 -20.88 35.62 -17.06
N GLN A 13 -22.20 35.79 -17.24
CA GLN A 13 -23.11 34.68 -17.45
C GLN A 13 -22.89 34.01 -18.80
N LYS A 14 -22.66 34.79 -19.87
CA LYS A 14 -22.24 34.29 -21.18
C LYS A 14 -20.91 33.54 -21.12
N ILE A 15 -19.92 34.07 -20.41
CA ILE A 15 -18.61 33.41 -20.21
C ILE A 15 -18.78 32.09 -19.44
N SER A 16 -19.59 32.09 -18.38
CA SER A 16 -19.89 30.88 -17.60
C SER A 16 -20.60 29.81 -18.42
N THR A 17 -21.58 30.18 -19.25
CA THR A 17 -22.27 29.25 -20.15
C THR A 17 -21.31 28.68 -21.20
N VAL A 18 -20.45 29.52 -21.81
CA VAL A 18 -19.44 29.06 -22.78
C VAL A 18 -18.43 28.11 -22.14
N ILE A 19 -17.92 28.43 -20.96
CA ILE A 19 -17.00 27.55 -20.21
C ILE A 19 -17.70 26.22 -19.88
N CYS A 20 -18.95 26.26 -19.42
CA CYS A 20 -19.73 25.07 -19.09
C CYS A 20 -19.96 24.18 -20.33
N ILE A 21 -20.30 24.79 -21.48
CA ILE A 21 -20.45 24.10 -22.76
C ILE A 21 -19.12 23.47 -23.20
N VAL A 22 -17.99 24.18 -23.10
CA VAL A 22 -16.67 23.65 -23.47
C VAL A 22 -16.27 22.48 -22.57
N ILE A 23 -16.50 22.57 -21.26
CA ILE A 23 -16.21 21.49 -20.32
C ILE A 23 -17.08 20.27 -20.62
N TYR A 24 -18.39 20.45 -20.80
CA TYR A 24 -19.32 19.37 -21.11
C TYR A 24 -18.99 18.69 -22.45
N PHE A 25 -18.68 19.49 -23.48
CA PHE A 25 -18.27 18.98 -24.79
C PHE A 25 -16.97 18.17 -24.71
N ARG A 26 -15.99 18.64 -23.93
CA ARG A 26 -14.74 17.90 -23.67
C ARG A 26 -15.02 16.58 -22.94
N GLN A 27 -15.93 16.57 -21.96
CA GLN A 27 -16.33 15.34 -21.27
C GLN A 27 -16.99 14.35 -22.22
N LEU A 28 -17.88 14.81 -23.11
CA LEU A 28 -18.53 13.94 -24.10
C LEU A 28 -17.52 13.32 -25.08
N ILE A 29 -16.56 14.11 -25.57
CA ILE A 29 -15.48 13.57 -26.42
C ILE A 29 -14.65 12.53 -25.66
N MET A 30 -14.31 12.81 -24.41
CA MET A 30 -13.56 11.86 -23.57
C MET A 30 -14.32 10.55 -23.38
N MET A 31 -15.62 10.60 -23.06
CA MET A 31 -16.45 9.40 -22.91
C MET A 31 -16.52 8.59 -24.21
N ARG A 32 -16.63 9.27 -25.36
CA ARG A 32 -16.62 8.62 -26.66
C ARG A 32 -15.28 7.94 -26.97
N MET A 33 -14.16 8.61 -26.66
CA MET A 33 -12.82 8.04 -26.81
C MET A 33 -12.62 6.79 -25.93
N ILE A 34 -13.17 6.79 -24.71
CA ILE A 34 -13.14 5.63 -23.81
C ILE A 34 -13.99 4.47 -24.38
N GLN A 35 -15.19 4.75 -24.87
CA GLN A 35 -16.08 3.75 -25.47
C GLN A 35 -15.48 3.12 -26.73
N GLU A 36 -14.81 3.93 -27.55
CA GLU A 36 -14.14 3.49 -28.77
C GLU A 36 -12.74 2.90 -28.50
N GLY A 37 -12.23 3.01 -27.27
CA GLY A 37 -10.89 2.54 -26.89
C GLY A 37 -9.76 3.24 -27.63
N ARG A 38 -9.96 4.48 -28.11
CA ARG A 38 -8.94 5.21 -28.88
C ARG A 38 -7.96 5.88 -27.94
N TYR A 39 -6.71 5.41 -27.98
CA TYR A 39 -5.57 6.04 -27.31
C TYR A 39 -4.35 6.01 -28.23
N GLU A 40 -3.38 6.88 -27.98
CA GLU A 40 -2.16 6.98 -28.77
C GLU A 40 -0.96 7.13 -27.84
N PHE A 41 0.10 6.37 -28.09
CA PHE A 41 1.38 6.51 -27.40
C PHE A 41 2.23 7.58 -28.10
N ARG A 42 2.11 8.83 -27.63
CA ARG A 42 2.84 9.98 -28.21
C ARG A 42 4.35 9.77 -28.13
N ALA A 43 5.03 9.86 -29.28
CA ALA A 43 6.47 9.58 -29.39
C ALA A 43 7.36 10.45 -28.48
N GLU A 44 6.96 11.70 -28.22
CA GLU A 44 7.67 12.62 -27.33
C GLU A 44 7.88 12.05 -25.91
N GLN A 45 6.93 11.26 -25.42
CA GLN A 45 6.92 10.73 -24.06
C GLN A 45 7.18 9.22 -24.01
N TRP A 46 6.80 8.50 -25.07
CA TRP A 46 6.77 7.04 -25.08
C TRP A 46 7.85 6.40 -25.96
N SER A 47 8.73 7.18 -26.59
CA SER A 47 9.85 6.65 -27.40
C SER A 47 10.86 5.85 -26.58
N THR A 48 11.08 6.23 -25.33
CA THR A 48 12.06 5.58 -24.42
C THR A 48 11.53 4.31 -23.75
N ILE A 49 10.22 4.07 -23.81
CA ILE A 49 9.57 2.94 -23.14
C ILE A 49 9.58 1.71 -24.04
N THR A 50 9.88 0.54 -23.45
CA THR A 50 9.94 -0.74 -24.15
C THR A 50 8.60 -1.12 -24.78
N GLN A 51 8.67 -1.86 -25.89
CA GLN A 51 7.46 -2.30 -26.59
C GLN A 51 6.61 -3.25 -25.73
N GLU A 52 7.26 -4.13 -24.98
CA GLU A 52 6.57 -5.07 -24.07
C GLU A 52 5.68 -4.36 -23.04
N ALA A 53 6.15 -3.21 -22.50
CA ALA A 53 5.35 -2.40 -21.58
C ALA A 53 4.10 -1.83 -22.27
N LYS A 54 4.25 -1.38 -23.52
CA LYS A 54 3.15 -0.84 -24.32
C LYS A 54 2.13 -1.93 -24.65
N ASP A 55 2.59 -3.14 -24.92
CA ASP A 55 1.73 -4.31 -25.20
C ASP A 55 0.91 -4.70 -23.97
N VAL A 56 1.50 -4.65 -22.76
CA VAL A 56 0.78 -4.85 -21.50
C VAL A 56 -0.31 -3.79 -21.30
N ILE A 57 0.02 -2.52 -21.48
CA ILE A 57 -0.95 -1.41 -21.34
C ILE A 57 -2.10 -1.56 -22.35
N ALA A 58 -1.79 -1.92 -23.59
CA ALA A 58 -2.80 -2.16 -24.63
C ALA A 58 -3.74 -3.31 -24.26
N GLY A 59 -3.21 -4.41 -23.71
CA GLY A 59 -4.02 -5.52 -23.22
C GLY A 59 -4.94 -5.14 -22.06
N LEU A 60 -4.52 -4.21 -21.19
CA LEU A 60 -5.34 -3.71 -20.08
C LEU A 60 -6.44 -2.74 -20.55
N LEU A 61 -6.16 -1.92 -21.57
CA LEU A 61 -7.08 -0.92 -22.12
C LEU A 61 -8.01 -1.47 -23.23
N THR A 62 -8.12 -2.80 -23.34
CA THR A 62 -9.00 -3.45 -24.31
C THR A 62 -10.48 -3.25 -23.94
N VAL A 63 -11.28 -2.78 -24.91
CA VAL A 63 -12.73 -2.50 -24.75
C VAL A 63 -13.53 -3.77 -24.39
N PRO A 64 -13.50 -4.85 -25.20
CA PRO A 64 -14.17 -6.09 -24.84
C PRO A 64 -13.55 -6.74 -23.60
N VAL A 65 -14.35 -6.86 -22.53
CA VAL A 65 -13.92 -7.39 -21.24
C VAL A 65 -13.39 -8.83 -21.36
N ALA A 66 -13.98 -9.65 -22.24
CA ALA A 66 -13.58 -11.04 -22.45
C ALA A 66 -12.15 -11.18 -23.03
N GLN A 67 -11.68 -10.16 -23.76
CA GLN A 67 -10.33 -10.15 -24.35
C GLN A 67 -9.33 -9.35 -23.50
N ARG A 68 -9.81 -8.64 -22.48
CA ARG A 68 -8.98 -7.81 -21.60
C ARG A 68 -8.02 -8.68 -20.80
N LEU A 69 -6.77 -8.22 -20.71
CA LEU A 69 -5.74 -8.89 -19.94
C LEU A 69 -6.14 -9.02 -18.46
N THR A 70 -6.21 -10.25 -17.97
CA THR A 70 -6.47 -10.55 -16.55
C THR A 70 -5.24 -10.27 -15.70
N SER A 71 -5.43 -9.95 -14.41
CA SER A 71 -4.34 -9.74 -13.46
C SER A 71 -3.32 -10.89 -13.42
N GLU A 72 -3.80 -12.13 -13.41
CA GLU A 72 -2.94 -13.33 -13.42
C GLU A 72 -2.06 -13.39 -14.67
N LYS A 73 -2.65 -13.16 -15.86
CA LYS A 73 -1.91 -13.14 -17.12
C LYS A 73 -0.93 -11.96 -17.18
N CYS A 74 -1.32 -10.81 -16.65
CA CYS A 74 -0.46 -9.62 -16.58
C CYS A 74 0.77 -9.84 -15.70
N LEU A 75 0.67 -10.63 -14.62
CA LEU A 75 1.81 -10.97 -13.77
C LEU A 75 2.79 -11.95 -14.43
N LEU A 76 2.31 -12.72 -15.42
CA LEU A 76 3.13 -13.69 -16.16
C LEU A 76 3.86 -13.07 -17.35
N THR A 77 3.58 -11.82 -17.71
CA THR A 77 4.25 -11.19 -18.86
C THR A 77 5.74 -10.94 -18.57
N PRO A 78 6.62 -11.06 -19.58
CA PRO A 78 8.06 -10.84 -19.41
C PRO A 78 8.40 -9.49 -18.76
N TRP A 79 7.63 -8.45 -19.11
CA TRP A 79 7.78 -7.12 -18.54
C TRP A 79 7.53 -7.05 -17.03
N MET A 80 6.56 -7.82 -16.51
CA MET A 80 6.16 -7.81 -15.10
C MET A 80 6.96 -8.83 -14.26
N ASN A 81 7.39 -9.92 -14.88
CA ASN A 81 8.20 -10.96 -14.25
C ASN A 81 9.48 -11.26 -15.04
N PRO A 82 10.44 -10.31 -15.09
CA PRO A 82 11.76 -10.56 -15.68
C PRO A 82 12.52 -11.67 -14.93
N SER A 83 12.11 -11.96 -13.70
CA SER A 83 12.61 -13.05 -12.86
C SER A 83 12.10 -14.45 -13.24
N ALA A 84 11.15 -14.60 -14.16
CA ALA A 84 10.81 -15.92 -14.69
C ALA A 84 11.97 -16.55 -15.47
N GLU A 85 12.83 -15.71 -16.06
CA GLU A 85 14.05 -16.12 -16.77
C GLU A 85 15.25 -16.21 -15.82
N ALA A 86 15.22 -15.49 -14.69
CA ALA A 86 16.22 -15.61 -13.65
C ALA A 86 15.93 -16.85 -12.81
N TYR A 87 16.66 -17.93 -13.06
CA TYR A 87 16.78 -19.05 -12.12
C TYR A 87 17.18 -18.49 -10.75
N ASN A 88 16.19 -18.25 -9.88
CA ASN A 88 16.39 -17.78 -8.53
C ASN A 88 17.10 -18.90 -7.78
N LYS A 89 18.44 -18.89 -7.79
CA LYS A 89 19.23 -19.81 -6.99
C LYS A 89 18.70 -19.66 -5.56
N PRO A 90 18.08 -20.70 -4.99
CA PRO A 90 17.50 -20.56 -3.67
C PRO A 90 18.64 -20.19 -2.72
N ASP A 91 18.43 -19.15 -1.92
CA ASP A 91 19.41 -18.73 -0.94
C ASP A 91 19.54 -19.87 0.10
N MET A 92 20.55 -20.70 -0.10
CA MET A 92 20.80 -21.89 0.71
C MET A 92 20.94 -21.55 2.20
N ARG A 93 21.38 -20.33 2.53
CA ARG A 93 21.45 -19.87 3.93
C ARG A 93 20.06 -19.65 4.53
N LYS A 94 19.09 -19.15 3.74
CA LYS A 94 17.69 -18.99 4.18
C LYS A 94 17.03 -20.35 4.35
N LEU A 95 17.19 -21.25 3.37
CA LEU A 95 16.67 -22.62 3.45
C LEU A 95 17.24 -23.36 4.66
N PHE A 96 18.56 -23.26 4.91
CA PHE A 96 19.20 -23.90 6.06
C PHE A 96 18.69 -23.33 7.40
N ARG A 97 18.51 -22.01 7.51
CA ARG A 97 17.88 -21.41 8.69
C ARG A 97 16.45 -21.92 8.92
N GLN A 98 15.64 -21.99 7.87
CA GLN A 98 14.29 -22.53 7.96
C GLN A 98 14.28 -24.00 8.38
N ALA A 99 15.18 -24.81 7.83
CA ALA A 99 15.35 -26.21 8.21
C ALA A 99 15.72 -26.34 9.70
N ILE A 100 16.64 -25.52 10.21
CA ILE A 100 16.99 -25.50 11.65
C ILE A 100 15.77 -25.14 12.51
N VAL A 101 14.98 -24.14 12.10
CA VAL A 101 13.76 -23.74 12.84
C VAL A 101 12.74 -24.87 12.85
N LEU A 102 12.52 -25.54 11.71
CA LEU A 102 11.64 -26.71 11.61
C LEU A 102 12.10 -27.86 12.50
N VAL A 103 13.38 -28.24 12.45
CA VAL A 103 13.94 -29.30 13.30
C VAL A 103 13.78 -28.95 14.77
N ARG A 104 14.13 -27.71 15.17
CA ARG A 104 13.93 -27.22 16.54
C ARG A 104 12.47 -27.23 16.97
N PHE A 105 11.56 -26.90 16.06
CA PHE A 105 10.12 -26.95 16.29
C PHE A 105 9.67 -28.38 16.57
N PHE A 106 10.03 -29.35 15.72
CA PHE A 106 9.67 -30.76 15.93
C PHE A 106 10.31 -31.35 17.21
N CYS A 107 11.58 -31.04 17.50
CA CYS A 107 12.22 -31.45 18.75
C CYS A 107 11.56 -30.83 20.00
N ARG A 108 10.98 -29.62 19.89
CA ARG A 108 10.18 -29.02 20.97
C ARG A 108 8.80 -29.67 21.06
N LEU A 109 8.20 -30.02 19.93
CA LEU A 109 6.90 -30.68 19.85
C LEU A 109 6.93 -32.08 20.50
N GLN A 110 8.05 -32.80 20.38
CA GLN A 110 8.28 -34.06 21.09
C GLN A 110 8.28 -33.89 22.62
N ARG A 111 8.57 -32.70 23.15
CA ARG A 111 8.53 -32.34 24.57
C ARG A 111 7.32 -31.47 24.92
N TYR A 112 6.19 -31.64 24.21
CA TYR A 112 5.00 -30.81 24.38
C TYR A 112 4.45 -30.76 25.82
N LYS A 113 4.61 -31.83 26.62
CA LYS A 113 4.16 -31.88 28.03
C LYS A 113 4.85 -30.84 28.92
N TYR A 114 6.07 -30.44 28.57
CA TYR A 114 6.86 -29.43 29.29
C TYR A 114 6.71 -28.04 28.65
N LEU A 115 6.09 -27.94 27.48
CA LEU A 115 5.74 -26.69 26.83
C LEU A 115 4.52 -26.12 27.56
N LYS A 116 4.78 -25.47 28.69
CA LYS A 116 3.82 -24.93 29.66
C LYS A 116 3.06 -23.71 29.11
N THR A 117 2.35 -23.86 27.99
CA THR A 117 1.49 -22.83 27.41
C THR A 117 0.25 -23.46 26.75
N ILE A 118 -0.54 -24.19 27.54
CA ILE A 118 -1.94 -24.43 27.15
C ILE A 118 -2.66 -23.11 27.37
N VAL A 119 -2.63 -22.25 26.36
CA VAL A 119 -3.37 -21.01 26.39
C VAL A 119 -4.77 -21.30 25.89
N ASP A 120 -5.75 -21.24 26.79
CA ASP A 120 -7.15 -21.47 26.45
C ASP A 120 -7.67 -20.43 25.45
N ARG A 121 -8.21 -20.91 24.33
CA ARG A 121 -8.65 -20.07 23.21
C ARG A 121 -9.84 -19.19 23.60
N GLU A 122 -10.72 -19.69 24.46
CA GLU A 122 -11.88 -18.93 24.93
C GLU A 122 -11.47 -17.82 25.90
N SER A 123 -10.55 -18.12 26.81
CA SER A 123 -9.94 -17.13 27.71
C SER A 123 -9.22 -16.01 26.94
N LEU A 124 -8.48 -16.34 25.87
CA LEU A 124 -7.82 -15.35 25.02
C LEU A 124 -8.79 -14.43 24.28
N ARG A 125 -9.91 -14.97 23.78
CA ARG A 125 -10.92 -14.14 23.10
C ARG A 125 -11.51 -13.08 24.03
N LYS A 126 -11.67 -13.41 25.32
CA LYS A 126 -12.21 -12.47 26.31
C LYS A 126 -11.19 -11.41 26.72
N ARG A 127 -9.92 -11.78 26.92
CA ARG A 127 -8.85 -10.85 27.35
C ARG A 127 -7.49 -11.19 26.70
N PRO A 128 -7.25 -10.78 25.44
CA PRO A 128 -6.06 -11.15 24.67
C PRO A 128 -4.73 -10.75 25.33
N PHE A 129 -4.66 -9.56 25.94
CA PHE A 129 -3.44 -9.01 26.54
C PHE A 129 -3.21 -9.45 28.00
N ARG A 130 -4.01 -10.37 28.55
CA ARG A 130 -3.80 -10.88 29.91
C ARG A 130 -2.56 -11.77 29.98
N ASP A 131 -2.32 -12.56 28.94
CA ASP A 131 -1.12 -13.39 28.83
C ASP A 131 0.11 -12.49 28.62
N ARG A 132 1.18 -12.77 29.39
CA ARG A 132 2.40 -11.96 29.37
C ARG A 132 3.14 -12.10 28.05
N ASP A 133 3.23 -13.31 27.53
CA ASP A 133 4.04 -13.60 26.35
C ASP A 133 3.37 -13.04 25.09
N ILE A 134 2.04 -13.21 24.99
CA ILE A 134 1.24 -12.67 23.87
C ILE A 134 1.32 -11.15 23.83
N ARG A 135 1.24 -10.48 24.99
CA ARG A 135 1.37 -9.02 25.06
C ARG A 135 2.75 -8.55 24.63
N HIS A 136 3.83 -9.18 25.11
CA HIS A 136 5.20 -8.81 24.74
C HIS A 136 5.46 -9.03 23.25
N GLU A 137 4.94 -10.11 22.67
CA GLU A 137 5.05 -10.37 21.23
C GLU A 137 4.29 -9.33 20.41
N ALA A 138 3.06 -9.00 20.82
CA ALA A 138 2.27 -7.96 20.17
C ALA A 138 2.94 -6.58 20.25
N GLU A 139 3.47 -6.21 21.41
CA GLU A 139 4.24 -4.97 21.60
C GLU A 139 5.50 -4.95 20.72
N SER A 140 6.21 -6.07 20.61
CA SER A 140 7.40 -6.20 19.74
C SER A 140 7.04 -6.01 18.26
N ALA A 141 5.97 -6.66 17.79
CA ALA A 141 5.48 -6.51 16.43
C ALA A 141 5.04 -5.07 16.12
N MET A 142 4.28 -4.45 17.02
CA MET A 142 3.87 -3.05 16.90
C MET A 142 5.07 -2.11 16.84
N PHE A 143 6.08 -2.33 17.67
CA PHE A 143 7.31 -1.51 17.66
C PHE A 143 8.12 -1.73 16.37
N SER A 144 8.13 -2.92 15.79
CA SER A 144 8.79 -3.16 14.50
C SER A 144 8.18 -2.35 13.36
N VAL A 145 6.87 -2.11 13.40
CA VAL A 145 6.14 -1.36 12.36
C VAL A 145 6.19 0.15 12.63
N TYR A 146 5.85 0.56 13.86
CA TYR A 146 5.67 1.96 14.24
C TYR A 146 6.87 2.56 14.97
N GLY A 147 7.94 1.80 15.21
CA GLY A 147 9.11 2.28 15.95
C GLY A 147 9.80 3.47 15.29
N HIS A 148 9.63 3.68 13.98
CA HIS A 148 10.16 4.87 13.30
C HIS A 148 9.40 6.16 13.65
N TRP A 149 8.17 6.07 14.17
CA TRP A 149 7.35 7.20 14.60
C TRP A 149 7.73 7.63 16.03
N VAL A 150 8.59 6.85 16.69
CA VAL A 150 9.11 7.14 18.03
C VAL A 150 10.48 7.78 17.89
N ASN A 151 10.62 9.02 18.38
CA ASN A 151 11.89 9.74 18.37
C ASN A 151 12.96 8.95 19.14
N ARG A 152 14.12 8.69 18.51
CA ARG A 152 15.24 7.92 19.10
C ARG A 152 16.13 8.75 20.03
N GLY A 153 15.53 9.50 20.93
CA GLY A 153 16.24 10.20 22.01
C GLY A 153 16.50 9.28 23.21
N PHE A 154 17.60 9.50 23.94
CA PHE A 154 17.98 8.79 25.18
C PHE A 154 16.87 8.74 26.26
N TYR A 155 15.85 9.57 26.13
CA TYR A 155 14.78 9.79 27.12
C TYR A 155 13.46 9.10 26.77
N TYR A 156 13.44 8.26 25.74
CA TYR A 156 12.22 7.68 25.18
C TYR A 156 12.22 6.14 25.29
N SER A 157 11.76 5.61 26.43
CA SER A 157 11.62 4.16 26.65
C SER A 157 10.47 3.55 25.85
N ARG A 158 10.58 2.27 25.47
CA ARG A 158 9.57 1.49 24.72
C ARG A 158 8.14 1.65 25.26
N ASP A 159 8.02 1.79 26.59
CA ASP A 159 6.76 1.87 27.32
C ASP A 159 5.98 3.16 27.10
N MET A 160 6.61 4.19 26.51
CA MET A 160 5.93 5.46 26.26
C MET A 160 4.79 5.38 25.25
N LEU A 161 4.82 4.40 24.33
CA LEU A 161 3.75 4.21 23.36
C LEU A 161 2.41 3.87 24.02
N PHE A 162 2.47 3.33 25.24
CA PHE A 162 1.34 2.79 25.98
C PHE A 162 1.02 3.57 27.26
N ALA A 163 1.64 4.73 27.46
CA ALA A 163 1.37 5.58 28.62
C ALA A 163 0.02 6.30 28.48
N ASN A 164 -0.94 6.00 29.36
CA ASN A 164 -2.26 6.65 29.39
C ASN A 164 -2.23 8.12 29.83
N ARG A 165 -1.06 8.68 30.14
CA ARG A 165 -0.89 10.09 30.51
C ARG A 165 0.35 10.65 29.79
N PRO A 166 0.26 11.86 29.23
CA PRO A 166 1.44 12.54 28.70
C PRO A 166 2.41 12.80 29.86
N ARG A 167 3.70 12.44 29.71
CA ARG A 167 4.69 12.80 30.72
C ARG A 167 4.90 14.32 30.72
N PRO A 168 5.13 14.94 31.89
CA PRO A 168 5.51 16.35 31.97
C PRO A 168 6.76 16.60 31.12
N LYS A 169 6.80 17.77 30.45
CA LYS A 169 7.93 18.17 29.61
C LYS A 169 9.21 18.13 30.44
N TYR A 170 10.23 17.45 29.92
CA TYR A 170 11.55 17.37 30.54
C TYR A 170 12.11 18.79 30.76
N GLN A 171 12.29 19.18 32.02
CA GLN A 171 13.12 20.32 32.38
C GLN A 171 14.55 19.79 32.54
N LYS A 172 15.50 20.36 31.77
CA LYS A 172 16.91 20.16 32.09
C LYS A 172 17.12 20.70 33.50
N VAL A 173 17.54 19.84 34.42
CA VAL A 173 18.09 20.30 35.69
C VAL A 173 19.44 20.91 35.32
N GLU A 174 19.49 22.24 35.29
CA GLU A 174 20.76 22.97 35.25
C GLU A 174 21.49 22.66 36.57
N ALA A 175 22.75 22.25 36.44
CA ALA A 175 23.61 21.82 37.54
C ALA A 175 24.03 23.00 38.43
#